data_AF-A0A7I8ESV9-F1
#
_entry.id   AF-A0A7I8ESV9-F1
#
_cell.length_a   1.000
_cell.length_b   1.000
_cell.length_c   1.000
_cell.angle_alpha   90.00
_cell.angle_beta   90.00
_cell.angle_gamma   90.00
#
_symmetry.space_group_name_H-M   'P 1'
#
loop_
_entity.id
_entity.type
_entity.pdbx_description
1 polymer ?
#
loop_
_entity_poly.entity_id
_entity_poly.type
_entity_poly.pdbx_seq_one_letter_code
_entity_poly.pdbx_strand_id
1 'polypeptide(L)'
;MCERNKKLTLEQIRTLYHFDIPTLAAQAGVSTRTVYHTLLQKPAYKVDADKILAALSQYIGLQLSFDQVDIVTWEDYLFLWIVRASSEEPQVKESQLLDEFNFVYARDQKHATALAHAWLEHRPHLPHHYFTPCPEGLMIGDISIPGHVKADQ
;
A
#
# COMPACT_ATOMS: atom_id res chain seq x y z
N MET A 1 12.60 -28.06 12.73
CA MET A 1 12.47 -26.84 11.89
C MET A 1 11.72 -25.83 12.74
N CYS A 2 12.35 -24.71 13.12
CA CYS A 2 11.75 -23.73 14.03
C CYS A 2 10.47 -23.15 13.44
N GLU A 3 9.34 -23.34 14.12
CA GLU A 3 8.14 -22.54 13.91
C GLU A 3 8.53 -21.06 14.11
N ARG A 4 8.46 -20.27 13.03
CA ARG A 4 8.55 -18.81 13.15
C ARG A 4 7.39 -18.38 14.06
N ASN A 5 7.70 -17.81 15.22
CA ASN A 5 6.72 -17.18 16.12
C ASN A 5 5.77 -16.32 15.29
N LYS A 6 4.54 -16.79 15.11
CA LYS A 6 3.53 -16.08 14.32
C LYS A 6 3.10 -14.86 15.14
N LYS A 7 3.34 -13.66 14.61
CA LYS A 7 2.93 -12.40 15.24
C LYS A 7 1.44 -12.43 15.55
N LEU A 8 1.04 -11.85 16.68
CA LEU A 8 -0.36 -11.81 17.09
C LEU A 8 -1.08 -10.67 16.38
N THR A 9 -2.27 -10.91 15.86
CA THR A 9 -3.11 -9.81 15.34
C THR A 9 -3.70 -9.01 16.49
N LEU A 10 -4.09 -7.76 16.23
CA LEU A 10 -4.82 -6.93 17.19
C LEU A 10 -6.10 -7.61 17.69
N GLU A 11 -6.79 -8.38 16.84
CA GLU A 11 -8.00 -9.11 17.23
C GLU A 11 -7.68 -10.25 18.20
N GLN A 12 -6.57 -10.96 18.00
CA GLN A 12 -6.10 -11.96 18.95
C GLN A 12 -5.66 -11.35 20.28
N ILE A 13 -5.07 -10.16 20.26
CA ILE A 13 -4.74 -9.45 21.51
C ILE A 13 -6.03 -9.06 22.24
N ARG A 14 -7.07 -8.64 21.52
CA ARG A 14 -8.36 -8.26 22.09
C ARG A 14 -9.08 -9.42 22.78
N THR A 15 -8.93 -10.65 22.29
CA THR A 15 -9.49 -11.84 22.96
C THR A 15 -8.76 -12.19 24.24
N LEU A 16 -7.47 -11.85 24.36
CA LEU A 16 -6.65 -12.06 25.55
C LEU A 16 -6.82 -10.93 26.58
N TYR A 17 -6.86 -9.69 26.10
CA TYR A 17 -6.96 -8.48 26.90
C TYR A 17 -8.14 -7.68 26.36
N HIS A 18 -9.30 -7.86 26.98
CA HIS A 18 -10.52 -7.20 26.52
C HIS A 18 -10.37 -5.68 26.58
N PHE A 19 -10.42 -5.03 25.42
CA PHE A 19 -10.46 -3.58 25.30
C PHE A 19 -11.62 -3.13 24.40
N ASP A 20 -12.15 -1.95 24.73
CA ASP A 20 -13.19 -1.27 23.98
C ASP A 20 -12.57 -0.45 22.83
N ILE A 21 -13.13 -0.58 21.62
CA ILE A 21 -12.56 0.04 20.41
C ILE A 21 -12.63 1.58 20.48
N PRO A 22 -13.78 2.22 20.77
CA PRO A 22 -13.85 3.67 20.98
C PRO A 22 -12.87 4.18 22.04
N THR A 23 -12.74 3.48 23.16
CA THR A 23 -11.85 3.88 24.25
C THR A 23 -10.38 3.84 23.81
N LEU A 24 -9.95 2.76 23.16
CA LEU A 24 -8.59 2.64 22.62
C LEU A 24 -8.32 3.71 21.55
N ALA A 25 -9.30 3.98 20.67
CA ALA A 25 -9.18 5.01 19.64
C ALA A 25 -8.98 6.41 20.25
N ALA A 26 -9.76 6.73 21.30
CA ALA A 26 -9.63 7.98 22.02
C ALA A 26 -8.25 8.12 22.70
N GLN A 27 -7.76 7.06 23.34
CA GLN A 27 -6.43 7.04 23.97
C GLN A 27 -5.30 7.19 22.95
N ALA A 28 -5.42 6.54 21.80
CA ALA A 28 -4.45 6.62 20.71
C ALA A 28 -4.53 7.95 19.92
N GLY A 29 -5.58 8.74 20.09
CA GLY A 29 -5.80 9.95 19.29
C GLY A 29 -6.02 9.65 17.80
N VAL A 30 -6.72 8.54 17.50
CA VAL A 30 -7.08 8.13 16.14
C VAL A 30 -8.60 7.94 16.04
N SER A 31 -9.12 7.78 14.82
CA SER A 31 -10.55 7.50 14.63
C SER A 31 -10.89 6.06 15.05
N THR A 32 -12.11 5.85 15.57
CA THR A 32 -12.64 4.49 15.84
C THR A 32 -12.61 3.61 14.59
N ARG A 33 -12.86 4.21 13.41
CA ARG A 33 -12.77 3.53 12.12
C ARG A 33 -11.37 2.98 11.86
N THR A 34 -10.32 3.73 12.22
CA THR A 34 -8.93 3.30 12.06
C THR A 34 -8.67 2.05 12.90
N VAL A 35 -9.00 2.06 14.19
CA VAL A 35 -8.82 0.88 15.07
C VAL A 35 -9.61 -0.33 14.56
N TYR A 36 -10.87 -0.12 14.15
CA TYR A 36 -11.71 -1.16 13.58
C TYR A 36 -11.13 -1.76 12.30
N HIS A 37 -10.62 -0.92 11.39
CA HIS A 37 -9.94 -1.37 10.17
C HIS A 37 -8.69 -2.19 10.49
N THR A 38 -7.88 -1.75 11.46
CA THR A 38 -6.66 -2.48 11.85
C THR A 38 -6.98 -3.85 12.46
N LEU A 39 -8.06 -3.96 13.26
CA LEU A 39 -8.55 -5.26 13.77
C LEU A 39 -8.93 -6.21 12.63
N LEU A 40 -9.55 -5.68 11.57
CA LEU A 40 -9.89 -6.43 10.35
C LEU A 40 -8.70 -6.66 9.41
N GLN A 41 -7.46 -6.41 9.85
CA GLN A 41 -6.25 -6.56 9.03
C GLN A 41 -6.30 -5.72 7.74
N LYS A 42 -7.02 -4.60 7.76
CA LYS A 42 -6.95 -3.61 6.69
C LYS A 42 -5.74 -2.70 6.92
N PRO A 43 -5.10 -2.21 5.85
CA PRO A 43 -3.92 -1.39 5.98
C PRO A 43 -4.21 -0.07 6.74
N ALA A 44 -3.29 0.32 7.62
CA ALA A 44 -3.29 1.59 8.33
C ALA A 44 -2.00 2.37 8.05
N TYR A 45 -2.00 3.69 8.22
CA TYR A 45 -0.74 4.44 8.18
C TYR A 45 0.12 4.03 9.37
N LYS A 46 1.44 3.86 9.20
CA LYS A 46 2.31 3.40 10.28
C LYS A 46 2.24 4.30 11.51
N VAL A 47 2.16 5.62 11.31
CA VAL A 47 2.00 6.58 12.41
C VAL A 47 0.75 6.32 13.26
N ASP A 48 -0.35 5.88 12.63
CA ASP A 48 -1.58 5.56 13.35
C ASP A 48 -1.48 4.18 14.01
N ALA A 49 -0.84 3.22 13.35
CA ALA A 49 -0.55 1.90 13.92
C ALA A 49 0.36 2.00 15.16
N ASP A 50 1.40 2.85 15.12
CA ASP A 50 2.28 3.16 16.24
C ASP A 50 1.50 3.72 17.44
N LYS A 51 0.61 4.69 17.19
CA LYS A 51 -0.26 5.25 18.23
C LYS A 51 -1.18 4.20 18.85
N ILE A 52 -1.77 3.33 18.03
CA ILE A 52 -2.63 2.23 18.50
C ILE A 52 -1.82 1.26 19.37
N LEU A 53 -0.62 0.87 18.94
CA LEU A 53 0.26 -0.01 19.72
C LEU A 53 0.69 0.64 21.03
N ALA A 54 1.04 1.93 21.02
CA ALA A 54 1.43 2.67 22.22
C ALA A 54 0.28 2.74 23.23
N ALA A 55 -0.93 3.11 22.78
CA ALA A 55 -2.11 3.17 23.64
C ALA A 55 -2.47 1.78 24.19
N LEU A 56 -2.43 0.75 23.34
CA LEU A 56 -2.71 -0.61 23.78
C LEU A 56 -1.66 -1.11 24.78
N SER A 57 -0.39 -0.78 24.55
CA SER A 57 0.71 -1.13 25.47
C SER A 57 0.49 -0.55 26.86
N GLN A 58 0.05 0.72 26.92
CA GLN A 58 -0.31 1.39 28.17
C GLN A 58 -1.53 0.75 28.81
N TYR A 59 -2.55 0.39 28.02
CA TYR A 59 -3.78 -0.22 28.51
C TYR A 59 -3.54 -1.59 29.17
N ILE A 60 -2.71 -2.44 28.57
CA ILE A 60 -2.46 -3.81 29.07
C ILE A 60 -1.20 -3.93 29.94
N GLY A 61 -0.38 -2.88 30.03
CA GLY A 61 0.88 -2.89 30.79
C GLY A 61 2.00 -3.72 30.14
N LEU A 62 1.93 -4.00 28.84
CA LEU A 62 2.95 -4.74 28.09
C LEU A 62 3.47 -3.88 26.94
N GLN A 63 4.78 -3.79 26.78
CA GLN A 63 5.36 -3.07 25.66
C GLN A 63 5.18 -3.87 24.36
N LEU A 64 4.29 -3.41 23.49
CA LEU A 64 4.04 -3.99 22.18
C LEU A 64 4.83 -3.26 21.09
N SER A 65 5.21 -4.01 20.06
CA SER A 65 5.91 -3.51 18.88
C SER A 65 5.47 -4.27 17.63
N PHE A 66 5.81 -3.75 16.45
CA PHE A 66 5.57 -4.44 15.17
C PHE A 66 6.30 -5.79 15.04
N ASP A 67 7.28 -6.10 15.89
CA ASP A 67 7.94 -7.40 15.90
C ASP A 67 7.07 -8.48 16.56
N GLN A 68 6.14 -8.09 17.43
CA GLN A 68 5.26 -8.99 18.18
C GLN A 68 3.84 -8.98 17.64
N VAL A 69 3.40 -7.84 17.10
CA VAL A 69 2.03 -7.62 16.65
C VAL A 69 1.96 -7.49 15.13
N ASP A 70 1.08 -8.26 14.51
CA ASP A 70 0.80 -8.20 13.08
C ASP A 70 -0.19 -7.08 12.80
N ILE A 71 0.35 -5.93 12.38
CA ILE A 71 -0.42 -4.81 11.87
C ILE A 71 0.00 -4.57 10.43
N VAL A 72 -1.00 -4.63 9.56
CA VAL A 72 -0.88 -4.35 8.13
C VAL A 72 -0.75 -2.83 7.96
N THR A 73 0.37 -2.37 7.38
CA THR A 73 0.57 -0.93 7.12
C THR A 73 0.47 -0.60 5.63
N TRP A 74 0.03 0.62 5.28
CA TRP A 74 0.01 1.07 3.88
C TRP A 74 1.40 1.07 3.24
N GLU A 75 2.47 1.16 4.04
CA GLU A 75 3.86 1.10 3.57
C GLU A 75 4.26 -0.31 3.12
N ASP A 76 3.57 -1.34 3.62
CA ASP A 76 3.73 -2.72 3.17
C ASP A 76 3.04 -2.97 1.82
N TYR A 77 2.22 -2.04 1.33
CA TYR A 77 1.46 -2.22 0.09
C TYR A 77 2.10 -1.43 -1.05
N LEU A 78 2.22 -2.11 -2.17
CA LEU A 78 2.53 -1.50 -3.46
C LEU A 78 1.24 -1.51 -4.28
N PHE A 79 0.86 -0.36 -4.79
CA PHE A 79 -0.28 -0.24 -5.71
C PHE A 79 0.20 -0.44 -7.13
N LEU A 80 -0.66 -0.95 -8.00
CA LEU A 80 -0.42 -0.96 -9.43
C LEU A 80 -0.42 0.48 -9.95
N TRP A 81 0.62 0.84 -10.69
CA TRP A 81 0.71 2.08 -11.44
C TRP A 81 0.84 1.78 -12.93
N ILE A 82 0.02 2.47 -13.71
CA ILE A 82 0.10 2.48 -15.17
C ILE A 82 0.95 3.67 -15.56
N VAL A 83 2.08 3.39 -16.19
CA VAL A 83 2.99 4.39 -16.74
C VAL A 83 2.73 4.45 -18.25
N ARG A 84 2.33 5.62 -18.74
CA ARG A 84 2.14 5.87 -20.17
C ARG A 84 3.25 6.79 -20.66
N ALA A 85 3.97 6.39 -21.70
CA ALA A 85 4.86 7.24 -22.47
C ALA A 85 4.19 7.54 -23.81
N SER A 86 4.12 8.81 -24.20
CA SER A 86 3.45 9.24 -25.43
C SER A 86 4.21 10.33 -26.18
N SER A 87 3.94 10.42 -27.48
CA SER A 87 4.41 11.51 -28.35
C SER A 87 3.24 12.06 -29.16
N GLU A 88 3.18 13.38 -29.30
CA GLU A 88 2.27 14.04 -30.24
C GLU A 88 3.03 14.28 -31.54
N GLU A 89 2.77 13.50 -32.59
CA GLU A 89 3.33 13.79 -33.91
C GLU A 89 2.60 14.98 -34.57
N PRO A 90 3.30 16.10 -34.88
CA PRO A 90 2.63 17.32 -35.34
C PRO A 90 2.18 17.31 -36.82
N GLN A 91 2.33 16.22 -37.59
CA GLN A 91 2.31 16.32 -39.07
C GLN A 91 1.37 15.39 -39.84
N VAL A 92 0.49 14.61 -39.22
CA VAL A 92 -0.51 13.85 -39.99
C VAL A 92 -1.91 14.14 -39.45
N LYS A 93 -2.83 14.54 -40.33
CA LYS A 93 -4.24 14.92 -40.01
C LYS A 93 -5.11 13.77 -39.44
N GLU A 94 -4.49 12.67 -39.05
CA GLU A 94 -5.05 11.50 -38.37
C GLU A 94 -4.01 10.95 -37.36
N SER A 95 -3.44 11.84 -36.54
CA SER A 95 -2.32 11.54 -35.62
C SER A 95 -2.57 10.27 -34.80
N GLN A 96 -1.92 9.18 -35.19
CA GLN A 96 -1.81 7.98 -34.37
C GLN A 96 -0.97 8.36 -33.14
N LEU A 97 -1.62 8.52 -31.99
CA LEU A 97 -0.92 8.65 -30.71
C LEU A 97 -0.10 7.37 -30.53
N LEU A 98 1.23 7.50 -30.57
CA LEU A 98 2.14 6.43 -30.21
C LEU A 98 2.19 6.38 -28.69
N ASP A 99 1.36 5.51 -28.12
CA ASP A 99 1.31 5.24 -26.69
C ASP A 99 2.03 3.93 -26.38
N GLU A 100 2.99 3.98 -25.46
CA GLU A 100 3.56 2.80 -24.83
C GLU A 100 3.22 2.77 -23.34
N PHE A 101 2.99 1.57 -22.82
CA PHE A 101 2.58 1.36 -21.44
C PHE A 101 3.58 0.47 -20.69
N ASN A 102 3.78 0.78 -19.42
CA ASN A 102 4.48 -0.06 -18.46
C ASN A 102 3.69 -0.15 -17.15
N PHE A 103 3.79 -1.27 -16.47
CA PHE A 103 3.08 -1.54 -15.23
C PHE A 103 4.08 -1.77 -14.11
N VAL A 104 3.98 -1.00 -13.03
CA VAL A 104 4.88 -1.09 -11.89
C VAL A 104 4.09 -1.08 -10.59
N TYR A 105 4.55 -1.84 -9.59
CA TYR A 105 3.99 -1.80 -8.26
C TYR A 105 4.77 -0.81 -7.39
N ALA A 106 4.13 0.27 -6.96
CA ALA A 106 4.78 1.34 -6.22
C ALA A 106 3.92 1.91 -5.08
N ARG A 107 4.58 2.47 -4.07
CA ARG A 107 3.95 3.07 -2.88
C ARG A 107 3.34 4.44 -3.20
N ASP A 108 3.99 5.18 -4.08
CA ASP A 108 3.63 6.52 -4.50
C ASP A 108 4.17 6.81 -5.91
N GLN A 109 3.84 7.98 -6.45
CA GLN A 109 4.27 8.40 -7.78
C GLN A 109 5.80 8.50 -7.89
N LYS A 110 6.50 8.95 -6.85
CA LYS A 110 7.97 9.09 -6.87
C LYS A 110 8.65 7.73 -7.00
N HIS A 111 8.15 6.73 -6.27
CA HIS A 111 8.61 5.36 -6.37
C HIS A 111 8.27 4.77 -7.75
N ALA A 112 7.07 5.04 -8.29
CA ALA A 112 6.70 4.61 -9.64
C ALA A 112 7.64 5.18 -10.72
N THR A 113 7.98 6.48 -10.62
CA THR A 113 8.95 7.13 -11.52
C THR A 113 10.32 6.48 -11.42
N ALA A 114 10.81 6.19 -10.22
CA ALA A 114 12.10 5.53 -10.03
C ALA A 114 12.14 4.13 -10.65
N LEU A 115 11.08 3.33 -10.48
CA LEU A 115 10.96 2.00 -11.07
C LEU A 115 10.85 2.03 -12.59
N ALA A 116 10.17 3.03 -13.14
CA ALA A 116 9.99 3.17 -14.59
C ALA A 116 11.20 3.83 -15.29
N HIS A 117 12.17 4.39 -14.55
CA HIS A 117 13.25 5.19 -15.11
C HIS A 117 14.02 4.47 -16.22
N ALA A 118 14.50 3.26 -15.94
CA ALA A 118 15.24 2.47 -16.94
C ALA A 118 14.39 2.19 -18.19
N TRP A 119 13.09 1.92 -18.02
CA TRP A 119 12.19 1.70 -19.15
C TRP A 119 11.97 2.98 -19.99
N LEU A 120 11.88 4.14 -19.35
CA LEU A 120 11.74 5.45 -19.99
C LEU A 120 13.01 5.90 -20.73
N GLU A 121 14.20 5.60 -20.19
CA GLU A 121 15.48 5.93 -20.84
C GLU A 121 15.64 5.27 -22.22
N HIS A 122 15.02 4.11 -22.42
CA HIS A 122 15.01 3.42 -23.72
C HIS A 122 13.98 4.01 -24.72
N ARG A 123 13.21 5.03 -24.32
CA ARG A 123 12.12 5.65 -25.12
C ARG A 123 12.27 7.18 -25.22
N PRO A 124 13.42 7.71 -25.65
CA PRO A 124 13.61 9.16 -25.78
C PRO A 124 12.67 9.81 -26.80
N HIS A 125 12.05 9.01 -27.69
CA HIS A 125 11.10 9.46 -28.69
C HIS A 125 9.67 9.68 -28.15
N LEU A 126 9.39 9.31 -26.89
CA LEU A 126 8.09 9.49 -26.23
C LEU A 126 8.24 10.45 -25.03
N PRO A 127 8.29 11.77 -25.25
CA PRO A 127 8.70 12.73 -24.21
C PRO A 127 7.65 12.97 -23.11
N HIS A 128 6.39 12.59 -23.33
CA HIS A 128 5.31 12.83 -22.38
C HIS A 128 5.07 11.59 -21.52
N HIS A 129 5.24 11.73 -20.21
CA HIS A 129 5.08 10.62 -19.27
C HIS A 129 3.94 10.89 -18.29
N TYR A 130 3.02 9.94 -18.16
CA TYR A 130 1.91 9.99 -17.22
C TYR A 130 1.95 8.78 -16.30
N PHE A 131 1.63 9.00 -15.02
CA PHE A 131 1.64 7.98 -13.97
C PHE A 131 0.26 7.97 -13.32
N THR A 132 -0.48 6.86 -13.47
CA THR A 132 -1.84 6.73 -12.95
C THR A 132 -1.94 5.55 -12.00
N PRO A 133 -2.33 5.75 -10.73
CA PRO A 133 -2.55 4.65 -9.80
C PRO A 133 -3.82 3.87 -10.20
N CYS A 134 -3.77 2.55 -10.09
CA CYS A 134 -4.84 1.63 -10.44
C CYS A 134 -5.10 0.66 -9.27
N PRO A 135 -5.62 1.16 -8.12
CA PRO A 135 -5.73 0.38 -6.88
C PRO A 135 -6.71 -0.79 -6.96
N GLU A 136 -7.67 -0.72 -7.91
CA GLU A 136 -8.64 -1.79 -8.18
C GLU A 136 -8.10 -2.88 -9.10
N GLY A 137 -6.94 -2.66 -9.71
CA GLY A 137 -6.33 -3.58 -10.66
C GLY A 137 -6.84 -3.39 -12.08
N LEU A 138 -6.33 -4.24 -12.97
CA LEU A 138 -6.59 -4.14 -14.40
C LEU A 138 -6.86 -5.52 -14.99
N MET A 139 -7.83 -5.58 -15.90
CA MET A 139 -8.10 -6.75 -16.73
C MET A 139 -7.60 -6.47 -18.16
N ILE A 140 -6.70 -7.31 -18.66
CA ILE A 140 -6.22 -7.24 -20.05
C ILE A 140 -6.54 -8.59 -20.71
N GLY A 141 -7.62 -8.62 -21.51
CA GLY A 141 -8.14 -9.87 -22.03
C GLY A 141 -8.58 -10.80 -20.90
N ASP A 142 -7.94 -11.96 -20.81
CA ASP A 142 -8.12 -12.98 -19.77
C ASP A 142 -7.12 -12.85 -18.60
N ILE A 143 -6.17 -11.92 -18.67
CA ILE A 143 -5.16 -11.70 -17.63
C ILE A 143 -5.69 -10.70 -16.59
N SER A 144 -5.71 -11.12 -15.32
CA SER A 144 -6.02 -10.26 -14.18
C SER A 144 -4.74 -9.77 -13.51
N ILE A 145 -4.55 -8.46 -13.46
CA ILE A 145 -3.44 -7.81 -12.78
C ILE A 145 -3.98 -7.20 -11.48
N PRO A 146 -3.54 -7.66 -10.30
CA PRO A 146 -4.07 -7.17 -9.03
C PRO A 146 -3.71 -5.70 -8.82
N GLY A 147 -4.62 -4.92 -8.24
CA GLY A 147 -4.40 -3.49 -8.02
C GLY A 147 -3.43 -3.16 -6.88
N HIS A 148 -3.15 -4.14 -6.04
CA HIS A 148 -2.19 -4.00 -4.97
C HIS A 148 -1.55 -5.35 -4.64
N VAL A 149 -0.29 -5.30 -4.22
CA VAL A 149 0.45 -6.46 -3.71
C VAL A 149 1.12 -6.08 -2.41
N LYS A 150 1.30 -7.06 -1.52
CA LYS A 150 2.15 -6.88 -0.35
C LYS A 150 3.60 -6.92 -0.83
N ALA A 151 4.41 -5.94 -0.44
CA ALA A 151 5.85 -6.01 -0.65
C ALA A 151 6.38 -7.24 0.11
N ASP A 152 7.07 -8.14 -0.59
CA ASP A 152 7.78 -9.24 0.06
C ASP A 152 8.81 -8.63 1.03
N GLN A 153 8.71 -9.00 2.31
CA GLN A 153 9.65 -8.60 3.38
C GLN A 153 10.92 -9.44 3.34
#